data_AF-A0A1L7WQJ1-F1
#
_entry.id   AF-A0A1L7WQJ1-F1
#
_cell.length_a   1.000
_cell.length_b   1.000
_cell.length_c   1.000
_cell.angle_alpha   90.00
_cell.angle_beta   90.00
_cell.angle_gamma   90.00
#
_symmetry.space_group_name_H-M   'P 1'
#
loop_
_entity.id
_entity.type
_entity.pdbx_description
1 polymer ?
#
loop_
_entity_poly.entity_id
_entity_poly.type
_entity_poly.pdbx_seq_one_letter_code
_entity_poly.pdbx_strand_id
1 'polypeptide(L)'
;MQESWTRILCFALFSVLALQVEALPKKATAATGGTGTNVAAAASPSVSAATDGSQILDKTVQIKKISAPANQFTAASGVTGGTAAANSTGTAGLNVLLHGDGGQSFFDFPNQAVQNNLMGVVVLAPNKNLFWGGGSGLQRTDGVAHAAAVNSLIQDQLSQDVAFDPGNVFFTGVSGGSLLLSGFFVPAFGAQYKTGVELNCGALVPQVNVTDPNTLATSMKIHFQSTKDELALLQPAIPKAIAAYEKIATDAGMSAAQIGTMQTADNTPNGGGHCGFDGTGFVAGVQLMATNYANVMGQNASGEVTGIGNVLKTTVGNENLVFTSAGKAQRDLMTFV
;
A
#
# COMPACT_ATOMS: atom_id res chain seq x y z
N MET A 1 -40.71 -68.22 20.90
CA MET A 1 -40.12 -67.17 20.03
C MET A 1 -38.61 -67.23 20.26
N GLN A 2 -37.81 -68.19 19.73
CA GLN A 2 -37.47 -68.47 18.31
C GLN A 2 -37.17 -67.15 17.56
N GLU A 3 -35.98 -66.81 17.04
CA GLU A 3 -34.76 -67.53 16.60
C GLU A 3 -33.52 -66.60 16.75
N SER A 4 -32.35 -67.07 17.18
CA SER A 4 -31.20 -67.65 16.44
C SER A 4 -30.39 -66.70 15.53
N TRP A 5 -29.10 -66.67 15.84
CA TRP A 5 -27.97 -66.10 15.11
C TRP A 5 -27.68 -66.87 13.82
N THR A 6 -27.38 -66.21 12.68
CA THR A 6 -26.53 -66.79 11.60
C THR A 6 -25.96 -65.74 10.59
N ARG A 7 -24.62 -65.63 10.51
CA ARG A 7 -23.70 -65.38 9.34
C ARG A 7 -23.83 -64.06 8.53
N ILE A 8 -22.83 -63.17 8.44
CA ILE A 8 -21.47 -63.22 7.81
C ILE A 8 -21.48 -63.59 6.31
N LEU A 9 -20.79 -62.74 5.51
CA LEU A 9 -20.33 -62.86 4.11
C LEU A 9 -21.31 -62.42 3.01
N CYS A 10 -21.02 -61.25 2.40
CA CYS A 10 -21.00 -61.07 0.94
C CYS A 10 -20.23 -59.78 0.60
N PHE A 11 -18.92 -59.93 0.40
CA PHE A 11 -18.05 -58.98 -0.27
C PHE A 11 -17.98 -59.37 -1.77
N ALA A 12 -17.86 -58.36 -2.63
CA ALA A 12 -17.56 -58.43 -4.07
C ALA A 12 -18.67 -58.93 -5.01
N LEU A 13 -19.23 -58.02 -5.82
CA LEU A 13 -18.99 -57.93 -7.27
C LEU A 13 -20.01 -56.92 -7.85
N PHE A 14 -19.58 -55.75 -8.31
CA PHE A 14 -20.20 -55.03 -9.44
C PHE A 14 -19.29 -53.87 -9.84
N SER A 15 -18.22 -54.22 -10.56
CA SER A 15 -17.60 -53.30 -11.51
C SER A 15 -18.35 -53.45 -12.83
N VAL A 16 -18.64 -52.33 -13.51
CA VAL A 16 -18.48 -52.10 -14.97
C VAL A 16 -19.39 -50.95 -15.45
N LEU A 17 -18.73 -49.85 -15.82
CA LEU A 17 -19.02 -48.86 -16.90
C LEU A 17 -20.28 -47.99 -16.85
N ALA A 18 -20.08 -46.68 -16.67
CA ALA A 18 -20.54 -45.65 -17.62
C ALA A 18 -19.93 -44.26 -17.34
N LEU A 19 -18.93 -43.92 -18.16
CA LEU A 19 -18.63 -42.63 -18.82
C LEU A 19 -18.63 -41.31 -18.03
N GLN A 20 -17.50 -40.62 -18.16
CA GLN A 20 -17.26 -39.26 -17.75
C GLN A 20 -18.06 -38.26 -18.59
N VAL A 21 -18.71 -37.29 -17.95
CA VAL A 21 -19.23 -36.10 -18.60
C VAL A 21 -18.19 -35.00 -18.44
N GLU A 22 -17.34 -34.85 -19.45
CA GLU A 22 -16.51 -33.67 -19.66
C GLU A 22 -17.41 -32.51 -20.08
N ALA A 23 -17.60 -31.53 -19.20
CA ALA A 23 -18.22 -30.26 -19.56
C ALA A 23 -17.19 -29.40 -20.32
N LEU A 24 -17.25 -29.46 -21.65
CA LEU A 24 -16.57 -28.52 -22.56
C LEU A 24 -17.09 -27.09 -22.36
N PRO A 25 -16.21 -26.06 -22.27
CA PRO A 25 -16.66 -24.68 -22.27
C PRO A 25 -17.04 -24.23 -23.69
N LYS A 26 -18.24 -23.65 -23.78
CA LYS A 26 -18.89 -23.13 -24.98
C LYS A 26 -18.17 -21.86 -25.47
N LYS A 27 -17.78 -21.86 -26.74
CA LYS A 27 -17.22 -20.72 -27.48
C LYS A 27 -18.28 -19.62 -27.64
N ALA A 28 -18.05 -18.44 -27.07
CA ALA A 28 -18.79 -17.22 -27.36
C ALA A 28 -17.83 -16.07 -27.65
N THR A 29 -18.21 -15.30 -28.64
CA THR A 29 -17.52 -14.23 -29.36
C THR A 29 -17.18 -12.99 -28.51
N ALA A 30 -15.99 -12.45 -28.81
CA ALA A 30 -15.50 -11.08 -28.62
C ALA A 30 -16.38 -10.08 -27.84
N ALA A 31 -15.90 -9.71 -26.66
CA ALA A 31 -16.09 -8.39 -26.08
C ALA A 31 -14.70 -7.83 -25.73
N THR A 32 -14.31 -6.78 -26.44
CA THR A 32 -13.11 -5.97 -26.22
C THR A 32 -13.22 -5.23 -24.89
N GLY A 33 -12.43 -5.68 -23.90
CA GLY A 33 -12.13 -4.94 -22.68
C GLY A 33 -10.69 -5.29 -22.30
N GLY A 34 -9.77 -4.36 -22.53
CA GLY A 34 -8.33 -4.58 -22.36
C GLY A 34 -7.97 -4.88 -20.91
N THR A 35 -7.62 -6.14 -20.63
CA THR A 35 -6.88 -6.54 -19.43
C THR A 35 -5.44 -6.78 -19.85
N GLY A 36 -4.63 -5.73 -19.81
CA GLY A 36 -3.18 -5.86 -19.93
C GLY A 36 -2.64 -6.56 -18.69
N THR A 37 -2.49 -7.88 -18.74
CA THR A 37 -1.67 -8.63 -17.79
C THR A 37 -0.20 -8.32 -18.04
N ASN A 38 0.28 -7.17 -17.53
CA ASN A 38 1.71 -6.92 -17.40
C ASN A 38 2.21 -7.72 -16.19
N VAL A 39 2.38 -9.02 -16.37
CA VAL A 39 3.24 -9.80 -15.48
C VAL A 39 4.65 -9.29 -15.76
N ALA A 40 5.22 -8.52 -14.84
CA ALA A 40 6.59 -8.04 -14.93
C ALA A 40 7.51 -9.28 -14.98
N ALA A 41 7.93 -9.68 -16.18
CA ALA A 41 9.02 -10.60 -16.35
C ALA A 41 10.27 -9.96 -15.73
N ALA A 42 11.16 -10.78 -15.15
CA ALA A 42 12.46 -10.34 -14.66
C ALA A 42 13.22 -9.59 -15.77
N ALA A 43 13.10 -8.26 -15.79
CA ALA A 43 13.74 -7.43 -16.79
C ALA A 43 15.21 -7.24 -16.40
N SER A 44 16.07 -7.16 -17.42
CA SER A 44 17.44 -6.67 -17.22
C SER A 44 17.37 -5.25 -16.63
N PRO A 45 18.33 -4.87 -15.75
CA PRO A 45 18.35 -3.52 -15.21
C PRO A 45 18.30 -2.48 -16.34
N SER A 46 17.49 -1.43 -16.18
CA SER A 46 17.34 -0.38 -17.18
C SER A 46 17.42 1.01 -16.56
N VAL A 47 17.88 1.99 -17.34
CA VAL A 47 18.05 3.38 -16.91
C VAL A 47 17.28 4.31 -17.85
N SER A 48 16.50 5.24 -17.29
CA SER A 48 15.75 6.27 -18.02
C SER A 48 15.72 7.61 -17.29
N ALA A 49 15.15 8.66 -17.88
CA ALA A 49 15.03 9.98 -17.24
C ALA A 49 13.65 10.16 -16.57
N ALA A 50 13.64 10.79 -15.39
CA ALA A 50 12.43 11.21 -14.69
C ALA A 50 11.92 12.57 -15.18
N THR A 51 10.71 12.95 -14.74
CA THR A 51 10.05 14.22 -15.12
C THR A 51 10.79 15.48 -14.65
N ASP A 52 11.61 15.39 -13.61
CA ASP A 52 12.39 16.50 -13.05
C ASP A 52 13.87 16.51 -13.50
N GLY A 53 14.24 15.61 -14.41
CA GLY A 53 15.62 15.45 -14.90
C GLY A 53 16.49 14.51 -14.06
N SER A 54 15.98 13.98 -12.95
CA SER A 54 16.63 12.87 -12.23
C SER A 54 16.66 11.58 -13.08
N GLN A 55 17.40 10.56 -12.64
CA GLN A 55 17.55 9.29 -13.37
C GLN A 55 16.74 8.20 -12.67
N ILE A 56 16.08 7.35 -13.45
CA ILE A 56 15.31 6.19 -13.00
C ILE A 56 16.13 4.93 -13.24
N LEU A 57 16.40 4.14 -12.19
CA LEU A 57 16.95 2.78 -12.27
C LEU A 57 15.86 1.75 -12.00
N ASP A 58 15.59 0.85 -12.94
CA ASP A 58 14.73 -0.33 -12.77
C ASP A 58 15.59 -1.59 -12.55
N LYS A 59 15.36 -2.38 -11.49
CA LYS A 59 16.21 -3.55 -11.14
C LYS A 59 15.42 -4.66 -10.43
N THR A 60 15.77 -5.93 -10.73
CA THR A 60 14.99 -7.13 -10.35
C THR A 60 15.37 -7.79 -9.01
N VAL A 61 16.51 -7.46 -8.37
CA VAL A 61 16.96 -8.16 -7.13
C VAL A 61 15.89 -8.10 -6.02
N GLN A 62 15.10 -7.02 -6.01
CA GLN A 62 13.69 -6.98 -5.63
C GLN A 62 13.09 -5.91 -6.56
N ILE A 63 12.08 -6.23 -7.39
CA ILE A 63 11.66 -5.34 -8.49
C ILE A 63 11.32 -3.94 -7.93
N LYS A 64 12.17 -2.96 -8.26
CA LYS A 64 12.11 -1.59 -7.77
C LYS A 64 12.48 -0.61 -8.87
N LYS A 65 11.91 0.60 -8.80
CA LYS A 65 12.40 1.76 -9.53
C LYS A 65 12.88 2.83 -8.55
N ILE A 66 14.02 3.44 -8.82
CA ILE A 66 14.61 4.51 -7.99
C ILE A 66 14.79 5.73 -8.87
N SER A 67 14.24 6.88 -8.48
CA SER A 67 14.40 8.17 -9.12
C SER A 67 15.23 9.10 -8.23
N ALA A 68 16.43 9.48 -8.69
CA ALA A 68 17.39 10.24 -7.90
C ALA A 68 18.32 11.10 -8.76
N PRO A 69 18.92 12.18 -8.21
CA PRO A 69 19.98 12.91 -8.92
C PRO A 69 21.11 11.95 -9.30
N ALA A 70 21.63 12.07 -10.53
CA ALA A 70 22.58 11.09 -11.10
C ALA A 70 23.79 10.81 -10.20
N ASN A 71 24.32 11.84 -9.53
CA ASN A 71 25.48 11.72 -8.64
C ASN A 71 25.20 10.97 -7.32
N GLN A 72 23.93 10.75 -6.96
CA GLN A 72 23.56 9.93 -5.79
C GLN A 72 23.61 8.43 -6.10
N PHE A 73 23.56 8.05 -7.37
CA PHE A 73 23.71 6.64 -7.76
C PHE A 73 25.16 6.18 -7.62
N THR A 74 25.35 4.89 -7.34
CA THR A 74 26.67 4.27 -7.35
C THR A 74 27.12 3.96 -8.77
N ALA A 75 28.42 3.82 -8.99
CA ALA A 75 28.93 3.36 -10.29
C ALA A 75 28.39 1.96 -10.66
N ALA A 76 28.18 1.10 -9.67
CA ALA A 76 27.66 -0.26 -9.85
C ALA A 76 26.17 -0.30 -10.26
N SER A 77 25.43 0.79 -10.06
CA SER A 77 24.04 0.91 -10.49
C SER A 77 23.88 0.92 -12.03
N GLY A 78 24.92 1.33 -12.76
CA GLY A 78 24.88 1.53 -14.21
C GLY A 78 24.28 2.86 -14.65
N VAL A 79 23.89 3.76 -13.73
CA VAL A 79 23.39 5.10 -14.07
C VAL A 79 24.55 6.00 -14.49
N THR A 80 24.43 6.63 -15.67
CA THR A 80 25.40 7.61 -16.16
C THR A 80 25.52 8.80 -15.20
N GLY A 81 26.74 9.11 -14.76
CA GLY A 81 26.99 10.14 -13.75
C GLY A 81 26.95 9.63 -12.30
N GLY A 82 26.67 8.34 -12.09
CA GLY A 82 26.74 7.68 -10.78
C GLY A 82 28.16 7.73 -10.22
N THR A 83 28.31 8.44 -9.10
CA THR A 83 29.62 8.70 -8.45
C THR A 83 29.59 8.45 -6.94
N ALA A 84 28.43 8.13 -6.36
CA ALA A 84 28.33 7.80 -4.95
C ALA A 84 29.03 6.48 -4.62
N ALA A 85 29.55 6.36 -3.40
CA ALA A 85 30.05 5.11 -2.88
C ALA A 85 28.89 4.21 -2.42
N ALA A 86 28.95 2.91 -2.72
CA ALA A 86 28.00 1.96 -2.16
C ALA A 86 28.07 1.95 -0.63
N ASN A 87 26.91 1.81 0.02
CA ASN A 87 26.78 1.81 1.48
C ASN A 87 27.23 3.11 2.15
N SER A 88 27.27 4.21 1.41
CA SER A 88 27.50 5.53 1.98
C SER A 88 26.18 6.23 2.32
N THR A 89 26.21 7.07 3.35
CA THR A 89 25.11 7.94 3.73
C THR A 89 25.03 9.11 2.74
N GLY A 90 23.90 9.20 2.04
CA GLY A 90 23.57 10.33 1.17
C GLY A 90 23.02 11.53 1.94
N THR A 91 22.77 12.63 1.23
CA THR A 91 22.15 13.84 1.82
C THR A 91 20.64 13.90 1.64
N ALA A 92 20.12 13.17 0.64
CA ALA A 92 18.70 13.06 0.36
C ALA A 92 18.10 11.83 1.05
N GLY A 93 16.88 11.96 1.54
CA GLY A 93 16.07 10.85 2.04
C GLY A 93 15.37 10.08 0.92
N LEU A 94 14.42 9.23 1.29
CA LEU A 94 13.60 8.46 0.36
C LEU A 94 12.11 8.69 0.63
N ASN A 95 11.29 8.71 -0.42
CA ASN A 95 9.88 8.36 -0.34
C ASN A 95 9.68 6.99 -0.99
N VAL A 96 9.42 5.96 -0.18
CA VAL A 96 9.20 4.58 -0.61
C VAL A 96 7.71 4.34 -0.82
N LEU A 97 7.31 4.21 -2.09
CA LEU A 97 5.94 3.97 -2.50
C LEU A 97 5.65 2.49 -2.70
N LEU A 98 4.59 1.99 -2.06
CA LEU A 98 4.01 0.67 -2.28
C LEU A 98 2.73 0.82 -3.10
N HIS A 99 2.74 0.25 -4.31
CA HIS A 99 1.64 0.39 -5.27
C HIS A 99 0.32 -0.22 -4.79
N GLY A 100 -0.79 0.16 -5.43
CA GLY A 100 -2.09 -0.51 -5.26
C GLY A 100 -2.14 -1.91 -5.86
N ASP A 101 -3.08 -2.74 -5.39
CA ASP A 101 -3.26 -4.09 -5.93
C ASP A 101 -3.37 -4.06 -7.47
N GLY A 102 -2.60 -4.92 -8.15
CA GLY A 102 -2.50 -4.95 -9.61
C GLY A 102 -1.36 -4.12 -10.20
N GLY A 103 -0.64 -3.33 -9.39
CA GLY A 103 0.67 -2.79 -9.75
C GLY A 103 0.67 -1.47 -10.54
N GLN A 104 -0.48 -0.88 -10.85
CA GLN A 104 -0.56 0.30 -11.73
C GLN A 104 0.38 1.44 -11.30
N SER A 105 0.39 1.81 -10.01
CA SER A 105 1.26 2.88 -9.50
C SER A 105 2.76 2.55 -9.54
N PHE A 106 3.16 1.28 -9.68
CA PHE A 106 4.56 0.93 -9.95
C PHE A 106 4.95 1.24 -11.40
N PHE A 107 4.05 1.01 -12.34
CA PHE A 107 4.29 1.34 -13.73
C PHE A 107 4.32 2.84 -13.96
N ASP A 108 3.37 3.57 -13.37
CA ASP A 108 3.25 5.03 -13.50
C ASP A 108 4.35 5.80 -12.74
N PHE A 109 4.87 5.21 -11.65
CA PHE A 109 5.90 5.79 -10.78
C PHE A 109 5.60 7.26 -10.37
N PRO A 110 4.49 7.49 -9.64
CA PRO A 110 3.95 8.84 -9.45
C PRO A 110 4.80 9.72 -8.53
N ASN A 111 5.62 9.11 -7.67
CA ASN A 111 6.57 9.78 -6.78
C ASN A 111 7.99 9.90 -7.38
N GLN A 112 8.13 9.84 -8.71
CA GLN A 112 9.45 9.95 -9.36
C GLN A 112 10.13 11.31 -9.19
N ALA A 113 9.37 12.39 -8.94
CA ALA A 113 9.95 13.70 -8.73
C ALA A 113 10.59 13.80 -7.33
N VAL A 114 11.82 14.31 -7.27
CA VAL A 114 12.50 14.61 -6.02
C VAL A 114 11.80 15.78 -5.33
N GLN A 115 11.23 15.53 -4.16
CA GLN A 115 10.43 16.51 -3.42
C GLN A 115 10.88 16.58 -1.96
N ASN A 116 11.02 17.78 -1.41
CA ASN A 116 11.44 17.99 -0.03
C ASN A 116 12.72 17.21 0.35
N ASN A 117 13.69 17.17 -0.57
CA ASN A 117 14.93 16.40 -0.41
C ASN A 117 14.71 14.88 -0.24
N LEU A 118 13.60 14.35 -0.75
CA LEU A 118 13.31 12.91 -0.81
C LEU A 118 13.37 12.42 -2.25
N MET A 119 14.17 11.39 -2.48
CA MET A 119 14.22 10.66 -3.76
C MET A 119 13.05 9.70 -3.87
N GLY A 120 12.58 9.45 -5.09
CA GLY A 120 11.47 8.55 -5.34
C GLY A 120 11.93 7.09 -5.36
N VAL A 121 11.25 6.21 -4.62
CA VAL A 121 11.37 4.76 -4.78
C VAL A 121 9.97 4.19 -4.95
N VAL A 122 9.77 3.29 -5.91
CA VAL A 122 8.55 2.48 -5.98
C VAL A 122 8.91 1.00 -6.03
N VAL A 123 8.22 0.21 -5.22
CA VAL A 123 8.51 -1.20 -5.01
C VAL A 123 7.36 -2.03 -5.56
N LEU A 124 7.68 -3.15 -6.22
CA LEU A 124 6.72 -4.11 -6.71
C LEU A 124 6.50 -5.23 -5.70
N ALA A 125 5.24 -5.62 -5.47
CA ALA A 125 4.91 -6.72 -4.59
C ALA A 125 5.52 -8.05 -5.09
N PRO A 126 6.10 -8.89 -4.21
CA PRO A 126 6.87 -10.07 -4.61
C PRO A 126 5.99 -11.30 -4.90
N ASN A 127 4.94 -11.13 -5.70
CA ASN A 127 4.05 -12.24 -6.12
C ASN A 127 3.41 -11.97 -7.48
N LYS A 128 2.98 -13.04 -8.16
CA LYS A 128 2.41 -12.99 -9.52
C LYS A 128 1.16 -12.12 -9.67
N ASN A 129 0.40 -11.92 -8.60
CA ASN A 129 -0.83 -11.13 -8.63
C ASN A 129 -0.58 -9.65 -8.35
N LEU A 130 0.66 -9.28 -7.98
CA LEU A 130 1.02 -7.93 -7.58
C LEU A 130 0.13 -7.43 -6.42
N PHE A 131 -0.17 -8.32 -5.47
CA PHE A 131 -0.96 -7.97 -4.29
C PHE A 131 -0.07 -7.92 -3.06
N TRP A 132 -0.01 -6.76 -2.40
CA TRP A 132 0.79 -6.63 -1.20
C TRP A 132 0.23 -7.50 -0.07
N GLY A 133 1.12 -8.16 0.68
CA GLY A 133 0.75 -9.16 1.67
C GLY A 133 0.06 -10.41 1.14
N GLY A 134 0.04 -10.67 -0.17
CA GLY A 134 -0.66 -11.81 -0.74
C GLY A 134 -2.18 -11.76 -0.53
N GLY A 135 -2.84 -12.90 -0.70
CA GLY A 135 -4.29 -13.04 -0.49
C GLY A 135 -5.14 -12.14 -1.40
N SER A 136 -6.26 -11.62 -0.90
CA SER A 136 -7.14 -10.69 -1.60
C SER A 136 -7.99 -9.85 -0.62
N GLY A 137 -8.40 -8.66 -1.04
CA GLY A 137 -9.22 -7.76 -0.21
C GLY A 137 -8.50 -7.35 1.08
N LEU A 138 -9.10 -7.62 2.24
CA LEU A 138 -8.48 -7.33 3.54
C LEU A 138 -7.61 -8.49 4.07
N GLN A 139 -7.66 -9.66 3.43
CA GLN A 139 -6.90 -10.84 3.88
C GLN A 139 -5.52 -10.84 3.25
N ARG A 140 -4.51 -10.47 4.04
CA ARG A 140 -3.11 -10.30 3.63
C ARG A 140 -2.24 -11.40 4.24
N THR A 141 -2.39 -12.61 3.70
CA THR A 141 -1.81 -13.87 4.22
C THR A 141 -0.30 -13.84 4.43
N ASP A 142 0.42 -13.16 3.55
CA ASP A 142 1.87 -13.06 3.51
C ASP A 142 2.35 -11.69 3.99
N GLY A 143 1.49 -10.93 4.69
CA GLY A 143 1.76 -9.56 5.13
C GLY A 143 3.06 -9.42 5.93
N VAL A 144 3.33 -10.36 6.85
CA VAL A 144 4.58 -10.38 7.62
C VAL A 144 5.80 -10.53 6.71
N ALA A 145 5.76 -11.48 5.79
CA ALA A 145 6.89 -11.75 4.88
C ALA A 145 7.14 -10.58 3.93
N HIS A 146 6.08 -10.00 3.36
CA HIS A 146 6.22 -8.86 2.44
C HIS A 146 6.70 -7.60 3.18
N ALA A 147 6.23 -7.34 4.40
CA ALA A 147 6.74 -6.23 5.22
C ALA A 147 8.23 -6.39 5.54
N ALA A 148 8.66 -7.60 5.92
CA ALA A 148 10.07 -7.88 6.16
C ALA A 148 10.93 -7.72 4.89
N ALA A 149 10.42 -8.15 3.73
CA ALA A 149 11.10 -7.96 2.45
C ALA A 149 11.32 -6.48 2.11
N VAL A 150 10.30 -5.64 2.31
CA VAL A 150 10.42 -4.17 2.14
C VAL A 150 11.46 -3.58 3.10
N ASN A 151 11.49 -4.03 4.36
CA ASN A 151 12.48 -3.56 5.31
C ASN A 151 13.91 -3.94 4.89
N SER A 152 14.13 -5.20 4.50
CA SER A 152 15.44 -5.67 4.01
C SER A 152 15.86 -4.97 2.71
N LEU A 153 14.92 -4.68 1.80
CA LEU A 153 15.21 -3.88 0.62
C LEU A 153 15.84 -2.53 1.01
N ILE A 154 15.25 -1.85 1.98
CA ILE A 154 15.70 -0.53 2.41
C ILE A 154 17.04 -0.64 3.15
N GLN A 155 17.15 -1.55 4.11
CA GLN A 155 18.33 -1.66 4.98
C GLN A 155 19.57 -2.23 4.27
N ASP A 156 19.37 -3.17 3.35
CA ASP A 156 20.48 -4.00 2.84
C ASP A 156 20.79 -3.75 1.36
N GLN A 157 19.78 -3.38 0.58
CA GLN A 157 19.87 -3.45 -0.89
C GLN A 157 19.81 -2.09 -1.58
N LEU A 158 19.10 -1.09 -1.06
CA LEU A 158 19.02 0.24 -1.68
C LEU A 158 20.39 0.93 -1.69
N SER A 159 21.14 0.84 -0.59
CA SER A 159 22.44 1.51 -0.42
C SER A 159 23.52 1.01 -1.37
N GLN A 160 23.33 -0.15 -2.00
CA GLN A 160 24.22 -0.67 -3.05
C GLN A 160 24.05 0.06 -4.38
N ASP A 161 22.86 0.62 -4.62
CA ASP A 161 22.49 1.25 -5.90
C ASP A 161 22.46 2.78 -5.78
N VAL A 162 22.07 3.33 -4.63
CA VAL A 162 21.95 4.78 -4.39
C VAL A 162 22.37 5.13 -2.97
N ALA A 163 23.11 6.23 -2.80
CA ALA A 163 23.40 6.80 -1.48
C ALA A 163 22.21 7.65 -1.01
N PHE A 164 21.69 7.34 0.18
CA PHE A 164 20.57 8.06 0.79
C PHE A 164 20.78 8.19 2.31
N ASP A 165 20.02 9.07 2.95
CA ASP A 165 19.99 9.22 4.40
C ASP A 165 19.05 8.16 5.01
N PRO A 166 19.58 7.14 5.73
CA PRO A 166 18.76 6.09 6.32
C PRO A 166 17.89 6.59 7.48
N GLY A 167 18.19 7.76 8.05
CA GLY A 167 17.35 8.42 9.05
C GLY A 167 16.18 9.22 8.46
N ASN A 168 16.10 9.31 7.13
CA ASN A 168 15.12 10.13 6.42
C ASN A 168 14.38 9.31 5.35
N VAL A 169 13.72 8.22 5.78
CA VAL A 169 12.97 7.32 4.89
C VAL A 169 11.48 7.43 5.20
N PHE A 170 10.74 8.04 4.28
CA PHE A 170 9.29 8.22 4.32
C PHE A 170 8.57 7.20 3.44
N PHE A 171 7.27 7.04 3.67
CA PHE A 171 6.47 6.03 2.97
C PHE A 171 5.21 6.61 2.35
N THR A 172 4.82 6.05 1.21
CA THR A 172 3.49 6.23 0.61
C THR A 172 2.91 4.85 0.32
N GLY A 173 1.72 4.57 0.84
CA GLY A 173 0.91 3.44 0.43
C GLY A 173 -0.15 3.90 -0.56
N VAL A 174 -0.45 3.07 -1.55
CA VAL A 174 -1.65 3.19 -2.37
C VAL A 174 -2.46 1.90 -2.23
N SER A 175 -3.74 1.99 -1.88
CA SER A 175 -4.67 0.85 -1.82
C SER A 175 -4.08 -0.36 -1.07
N GLY A 176 -3.82 -1.48 -1.74
CA GLY A 176 -3.14 -2.67 -1.21
C GLY A 176 -1.80 -2.38 -0.53
N GLY A 177 -1.01 -1.44 -1.07
CA GLY A 177 0.23 -0.97 -0.43
C GLY A 177 -0.03 -0.32 0.92
N SER A 178 -1.08 0.51 1.03
CA SER A 178 -1.49 1.11 2.30
C SER A 178 -1.98 0.06 3.30
N LEU A 179 -2.63 -1.00 2.83
CA LEU A 179 -3.06 -2.13 3.68
C LEU A 179 -1.84 -2.89 4.26
N LEU A 180 -0.79 -3.12 3.46
CA LEU A 180 0.44 -3.70 3.99
C LEU A 180 1.16 -2.76 4.96
N LEU A 181 1.27 -1.48 4.61
CA LEU A 181 1.95 -0.50 5.45
C LEU A 181 1.28 -0.41 6.82
N SER A 182 -0.01 -0.10 6.86
CA SER A 182 -0.77 0.04 8.10
C SER A 182 -0.96 -1.27 8.88
N GLY A 183 -1.16 -2.40 8.19
CA GLY A 183 -1.42 -3.67 8.85
C GLY A 183 -0.16 -4.35 9.39
N PHE A 184 0.98 -4.23 8.71
CA PHE A 184 2.14 -5.09 8.97
C PHE A 184 3.44 -4.31 9.11
N PHE A 185 3.75 -3.44 8.15
CA PHE A 185 5.06 -2.77 8.13
C PHE A 185 5.20 -1.73 9.24
N VAL A 186 4.26 -0.79 9.36
CA VAL A 186 4.30 0.29 10.34
C VAL A 186 4.26 -0.27 11.77
N PRO A 187 3.41 -1.25 12.13
CA PRO A 187 3.44 -1.85 13.46
C PRO A 187 4.76 -2.58 13.77
N ALA A 188 5.38 -3.24 12.77
CA ALA A 188 6.61 -3.99 13.00
C ALA A 188 7.88 -3.13 12.98
N PHE A 189 7.95 -2.13 12.11
CA PHE A 189 9.17 -1.40 11.77
C PHE A 189 9.05 0.11 11.86
N GLY A 190 7.86 0.68 12.06
CA GLY A 190 7.66 2.13 12.02
C GLY A 190 8.51 2.89 13.05
N ALA A 191 8.66 2.35 14.26
CA ALA A 191 9.51 2.93 15.30
C ALA A 191 11.02 2.97 14.92
N GLN A 192 11.46 2.15 13.97
CA GLN A 192 12.83 2.18 13.45
C GLN A 192 13.07 3.41 12.57
N TYR A 193 12.09 3.80 11.77
CA TYR A 193 12.25 4.86 10.76
C TYR A 193 11.99 6.26 11.29
N LYS A 194 11.04 6.45 12.22
CA LYS A 194 10.83 7.73 12.93
C LYS A 194 10.55 8.94 12.01
N THR A 195 9.82 8.71 10.91
CA THR A 195 9.51 9.69 9.87
C THR A 195 8.00 9.84 9.67
N GLY A 196 7.45 9.37 8.55
CA GLY A 196 6.03 9.41 8.27
C GLY A 196 5.59 8.49 7.15
N VAL A 197 4.29 8.19 7.15
CA VAL A 197 3.60 7.38 6.15
C VAL A 197 2.30 8.06 5.71
N GLU A 198 2.12 8.17 4.40
CA GLU A 198 0.86 8.58 3.76
C GLU A 198 0.13 7.32 3.27
N LEU A 199 -1.10 7.10 3.72
CA LEU A 199 -1.92 5.93 3.43
C LEU A 199 -3.09 6.32 2.54
N ASN A 200 -2.93 6.12 1.23
CA ASN A 200 -3.96 6.45 0.26
C ASN A 200 -4.91 5.25 0.05
N CYS A 201 -6.21 5.44 0.33
CA CYS A 201 -7.33 4.53 0.05
C CYS A 201 -7.18 3.13 0.65
N GLY A 202 -6.56 3.00 1.81
CA GLY A 202 -6.41 1.70 2.44
C GLY A 202 -5.81 1.82 3.80
N ALA A 203 -6.42 1.13 4.77
CA ALA A 203 -5.81 0.94 6.06
C ALA A 203 -6.35 -0.33 6.72
N LEU A 204 -5.47 -1.03 7.42
CA LEU A 204 -5.79 -2.12 8.32
C LEU A 204 -5.41 -1.69 9.73
N VAL A 205 -6.17 -2.18 10.71
CA VAL A 205 -5.66 -2.24 12.09
C VAL A 205 -4.35 -3.04 12.10
N PRO A 206 -3.43 -2.78 13.05
CA PRO A 206 -2.25 -3.63 13.21
C PRO A 206 -2.61 -5.12 13.23
N GLN A 207 -2.04 -5.88 12.31
CA GLN A 207 -2.20 -7.33 12.15
C GLN A 207 -1.07 -8.10 12.85
N VAL A 208 -0.08 -7.39 13.38
CA VAL A 208 1.05 -7.89 14.15
C VAL A 208 1.21 -7.05 15.41
N ASN A 209 1.98 -7.55 16.37
CA ASN A 209 2.32 -6.78 17.56
C ASN A 209 3.05 -5.49 17.18
N VAL A 210 2.64 -4.39 17.80
CA VAL A 210 3.29 -3.09 17.62
C VAL A 210 4.62 -3.11 18.36
N THR A 211 5.72 -2.98 17.61
CA THR A 211 7.07 -2.88 18.15
C THR A 211 7.33 -1.45 18.59
N ASP A 212 7.76 -1.28 19.84
CA ASP A 212 7.99 0.03 20.47
C ASP A 212 6.86 1.05 20.21
N PRO A 213 5.66 0.81 20.76
CA PRO A 213 4.48 1.64 20.50
C PRO A 213 4.67 3.10 20.92
N ASN A 214 5.51 3.37 21.94
CA ASN A 214 5.79 4.73 22.41
C ASN A 214 6.61 5.51 21.38
N THR A 215 7.69 4.92 20.87
CA THR A 215 8.47 5.54 19.80
C THR A 215 7.63 5.66 18.53
N LEU A 216 6.87 4.63 18.15
CA LEU A 216 5.99 4.70 16.98
C LEU A 216 5.03 5.89 17.09
N ALA A 217 4.30 6.01 18.20
CA ALA A 217 3.32 7.06 18.41
C ALA A 217 3.91 8.48 18.35
N THR A 218 5.10 8.66 18.92
CA THR A 218 5.71 9.98 19.08
C THR A 218 6.60 10.41 17.92
N SER A 219 6.96 9.50 17.01
CA SER A 219 7.93 9.80 15.95
C SER A 219 7.49 9.43 14.53
N MET A 220 6.42 8.65 14.35
CA MET A 220 5.89 8.34 13.02
C MET A 220 4.63 9.17 12.76
N LYS A 221 4.71 10.12 11.81
CA LYS A 221 3.54 10.83 11.30
C LYS A 221 2.71 9.91 10.40
N ILE A 222 1.39 9.89 10.56
CA ILE A 222 0.48 9.06 9.77
C ILE A 222 -0.61 9.96 9.17
N HIS A 223 -0.75 9.93 7.85
CA HIS A 223 -1.87 10.56 7.17
C HIS A 223 -2.73 9.49 6.47
N PHE A 224 -4.03 9.50 6.73
CA PHE A 224 -5.00 8.62 6.06
C PHE A 224 -5.81 9.42 5.05
N GLN A 225 -5.62 9.17 3.75
CA GLN A 225 -6.40 9.81 2.70
C GLN A 225 -7.34 8.80 2.05
N SER A 226 -8.62 9.15 1.88
CA SER A 226 -9.59 8.33 1.15
C SER A 226 -10.54 9.23 0.34
N THR A 227 -11.58 8.64 -0.25
CA THR A 227 -12.66 9.32 -0.95
C THR A 227 -14.00 8.98 -0.26
N LYS A 228 -15.05 9.76 -0.50
CA LYS A 228 -16.38 9.45 0.04
C LYS A 228 -17.00 8.22 -0.61
N ASP A 229 -16.69 7.97 -1.87
CA ASP A 229 -17.18 6.86 -2.70
C ASP A 229 -16.17 5.69 -2.79
N GLU A 230 -15.48 5.45 -1.68
CA GLU A 230 -14.48 4.40 -1.52
C GLU A 230 -15.05 2.97 -1.69
N LEU A 231 -14.20 1.95 -1.91
CA LEU A 231 -14.63 0.55 -1.94
C LEU A 231 -15.34 0.14 -0.64
N ALA A 232 -16.47 -0.54 -0.78
CA ALA A 232 -17.32 -0.92 0.35
C ALA A 232 -16.60 -1.69 1.47
N LEU A 233 -15.63 -2.55 1.12
CA LEU A 233 -14.84 -3.30 2.10
C LEU A 233 -13.90 -2.41 2.93
N LEU A 234 -13.48 -1.27 2.39
CA LEU A 234 -12.54 -0.34 3.03
C LEU A 234 -13.24 0.66 3.94
N GLN A 235 -14.49 1.02 3.63
CA GLN A 235 -15.27 1.97 4.42
C GLN A 235 -15.37 1.63 5.91
N PRO A 236 -15.55 0.36 6.33
CA PRO A 236 -15.45 0.01 7.75
C PRO A 236 -14.01 -0.26 8.21
N ALA A 237 -13.08 -0.57 7.31
CA ALA A 237 -11.70 -0.93 7.68
C ALA A 237 -10.86 0.30 8.03
N ILE A 238 -11.00 1.39 7.27
CA ILE A 238 -10.23 2.62 7.45
C ILE A 238 -10.54 3.28 8.80
N PRO A 239 -11.80 3.54 9.19
CA PRO A 239 -12.14 4.08 10.52
C PRO A 239 -11.61 3.22 11.66
N LYS A 240 -11.68 1.88 11.54
CA LYS A 240 -11.12 0.97 12.56
C LYS A 240 -9.61 1.10 12.68
N ALA A 241 -8.92 1.23 11.55
CA ALA A 241 -7.47 1.44 11.54
C ALA A 241 -7.10 2.78 12.19
N ILE A 242 -7.79 3.87 11.85
CA ILE A 242 -7.60 5.19 12.47
C ILE A 242 -7.76 5.10 13.99
N ALA A 243 -8.87 4.52 14.46
CA ALA A 243 -9.11 4.34 15.89
C ALA A 243 -8.04 3.48 16.58
N ALA A 244 -7.50 2.46 15.91
CA ALA A 244 -6.43 1.63 16.45
C ALA A 244 -5.10 2.39 16.59
N TYR A 245 -4.73 3.21 15.60
CA TYR A 245 -3.52 4.04 15.67
C TYR A 245 -3.65 5.19 16.67
N GLU A 246 -4.84 5.77 16.79
CA GLU A 246 -5.13 6.73 17.84
C GLU A 246 -5.03 6.09 19.23
N LYS A 247 -5.50 4.84 19.37
CA LYS A 247 -5.33 4.08 20.61
C LYS A 247 -3.86 3.88 20.97
N ILE A 248 -3.00 3.55 20.00
CA ILE A 248 -1.55 3.42 20.26
C ILE A 248 -0.98 4.73 20.82
N ALA A 249 -1.40 5.88 20.28
CA ALA A 249 -0.91 7.17 20.75
C ALA A 249 -1.47 7.60 22.10
N THR A 250 -2.76 7.33 22.36
CA THR A 250 -3.36 7.58 23.69
C THR A 250 -2.75 6.67 24.76
N ASP A 251 -2.49 5.40 24.45
CA ASP A 251 -1.80 4.46 25.35
C ASP A 251 -0.35 4.91 25.64
N ALA A 252 0.30 5.59 24.69
CA ALA A 252 1.61 6.24 24.87
C ALA A 252 1.54 7.56 25.67
N GLY A 253 0.37 7.95 26.16
CA GLY A 253 0.16 9.14 26.99
C GLY A 253 0.08 10.46 26.21
N MET A 254 -0.11 10.42 24.90
CA MET A 254 -0.22 11.65 24.09
C MET A 254 -1.56 12.35 24.31
N SER A 255 -1.53 13.67 24.39
CA SER A 255 -2.74 14.51 24.38
C SER A 255 -3.38 14.54 22.99
N ALA A 256 -4.68 14.87 22.93
CA ALA A 256 -5.40 15.03 21.67
C ALA A 256 -4.70 15.97 20.67
N ALA A 257 -4.10 17.07 21.16
CA ALA A 257 -3.35 18.00 20.33
C ALA A 257 -2.08 17.37 19.74
N GLN A 258 -1.32 16.61 20.54
CA GLN A 258 -0.14 15.89 20.07
C GLN A 258 -0.53 14.80 19.05
N ILE A 259 -1.62 14.07 19.31
CA ILE A 259 -2.16 13.10 18.35
C ILE A 259 -2.52 13.81 17.05
N GLY A 260 -3.22 14.94 17.10
CA GLY A 260 -3.58 15.71 15.90
C GLY A 260 -2.41 16.26 15.09
N THR A 261 -1.23 16.44 15.71
CA THR A 261 -0.01 16.78 14.95
C THR A 261 0.63 15.58 14.25
N MET A 262 0.43 14.37 14.80
CA MET A 262 1.04 13.14 14.30
C MET A 262 0.11 12.30 13.43
N GLN A 263 -1.20 12.42 13.61
CA GLN A 263 -2.21 11.58 12.96
C GLN A 263 -3.31 12.46 12.39
N THR A 264 -3.48 12.35 11.07
CA THR A 264 -4.51 13.11 10.34
C THR A 264 -5.26 12.20 9.37
N ALA A 265 -6.50 12.55 9.05
CA ALA A 265 -7.32 11.80 8.11
C ALA A 265 -8.23 12.73 7.29
N ASP A 266 -8.39 12.44 6.00
CA ASP A 266 -9.36 13.13 5.15
C ASP A 266 -10.00 12.15 4.16
N ASN A 267 -11.31 12.32 3.93
CA ASN A 267 -12.02 11.67 2.84
C ASN A 267 -12.94 12.63 2.08
N THR A 268 -12.59 13.92 2.03
CA THR A 268 -13.40 14.94 1.35
C THR A 268 -13.64 14.66 -0.14
N PRO A 269 -12.65 14.17 -0.91
CA PRO A 269 -12.84 13.88 -2.34
C PRO A 269 -14.02 12.96 -2.62
N ASN A 270 -14.73 13.19 -3.72
CA ASN A 270 -15.92 12.41 -4.07
C ASN A 270 -16.09 12.37 -5.60
N GLY A 271 -16.57 11.25 -6.13
CA GLY A 271 -16.95 11.07 -7.53
C GLY A 271 -15.89 10.40 -8.40
N GLY A 272 -14.67 10.21 -7.89
CA GLY A 272 -13.58 9.50 -8.58
C GLY A 272 -13.42 8.04 -8.15
N GLY A 273 -14.22 7.55 -7.19
CA GLY A 273 -14.12 6.20 -6.65
C GLY A 273 -12.84 5.95 -5.86
N HIS A 274 -12.36 4.70 -5.90
CA HIS A 274 -11.16 4.25 -5.21
C HIS A 274 -9.90 4.98 -5.70
N CYS A 275 -9.28 5.77 -4.82
CA CYS A 275 -8.14 6.66 -5.13
C CYS A 275 -8.33 7.69 -6.23
N GLY A 276 -9.57 7.98 -6.63
CA GLY A 276 -9.86 9.10 -7.52
C GLY A 276 -9.96 10.42 -6.75
N PHE A 277 -8.88 10.82 -6.09
CA PHE A 277 -8.86 12.02 -5.23
C PHE A 277 -9.13 13.33 -5.98
N ASP A 278 -8.90 13.35 -7.29
CA ASP A 278 -9.15 14.49 -8.16
C ASP A 278 -10.56 14.48 -8.77
N GLY A 279 -11.38 13.47 -8.45
CA GLY A 279 -12.70 13.25 -9.03
C GLY A 279 -12.69 12.62 -10.43
N THR A 280 -11.52 12.26 -10.97
CA THR A 280 -11.39 11.70 -12.34
C THR A 280 -11.14 10.19 -12.32
N GLY A 281 -10.28 9.71 -11.41
CA GLY A 281 -10.03 8.28 -11.25
C GLY A 281 -8.65 7.95 -10.68
N PHE A 282 -8.40 6.65 -10.51
CA PHE A 282 -7.26 6.11 -9.77
C PHE A 282 -5.90 6.73 -10.14
N VAL A 283 -5.53 6.73 -11.42
CA VAL A 283 -4.18 7.17 -11.85
C VAL A 283 -3.96 8.66 -11.56
N ALA A 284 -4.89 9.51 -11.98
CA ALA A 284 -4.78 10.95 -11.80
C ALA A 284 -4.90 11.37 -10.33
N GLY A 285 -5.78 10.71 -9.56
CA GLY A 285 -5.88 10.93 -8.12
C GLY A 285 -4.62 10.53 -7.36
N VAL A 286 -4.03 9.36 -7.63
CA VAL A 286 -2.76 8.95 -7.00
C VAL A 286 -1.64 9.92 -7.37
N GLN A 287 -1.56 10.37 -8.63
CA GLN A 287 -0.60 11.37 -9.05
C GLN A 287 -0.80 12.70 -8.31
N LEU A 288 -2.06 13.11 -8.07
CA LEU A 288 -2.38 14.34 -7.33
C LEU A 288 -1.76 14.30 -5.92
N MET A 289 -1.97 13.23 -5.16
CA MET A 289 -1.40 13.10 -3.81
C MET A 289 0.13 13.03 -3.85
N ALA A 290 0.70 12.23 -4.77
CA ALA A 290 2.16 12.13 -4.91
C ALA A 290 2.83 13.47 -5.27
N THR A 291 2.15 14.33 -6.04
CA THR A 291 2.62 15.68 -6.39
C THR A 291 2.51 16.66 -5.21
N ASN A 292 1.60 16.40 -4.28
CA ASN A 292 1.39 17.22 -3.08
C ASN A 292 1.99 16.59 -1.82
N TYR A 293 2.85 15.56 -1.96
CA TYR A 293 3.39 14.81 -0.83
C TYR A 293 4.06 15.72 0.20
N ALA A 294 4.85 16.69 -0.26
CA ALA A 294 5.51 17.66 0.62
C ALA A 294 4.51 18.53 1.41
N ASN A 295 3.36 18.85 0.83
CA ASN A 295 2.31 19.63 1.50
C ASN A 295 1.59 18.81 2.58
N VAL A 296 1.60 17.47 2.50
CA VAL A 296 0.93 16.58 3.45
C VAL A 296 1.91 16.07 4.52
N MET A 297 3.07 15.57 4.10
CA MET A 297 4.01 14.85 4.96
C MET A 297 5.27 15.63 5.33
N GLY A 298 5.52 16.80 4.70
CA GLY A 298 6.67 17.64 5.00
C GLY A 298 6.70 18.13 6.46
N GLN A 299 7.89 18.56 6.91
CA GLN A 299 8.11 19.07 8.27
C GLN A 299 7.23 20.29 8.59
N ASN A 300 6.99 21.15 7.59
CA ASN A 300 6.11 22.33 7.66
C ASN A 300 4.89 22.16 6.73
N ALA A 301 4.32 20.96 6.70
CA ALA A 301 3.19 20.61 5.85
C ALA A 301 2.01 21.59 6.03
N SER A 302 1.56 22.21 4.94
CA SER A 302 0.41 23.11 4.93
C SER A 302 -0.93 22.37 4.98
N GLY A 303 -0.94 21.14 4.49
CA GLY A 303 -2.12 20.34 4.24
C GLY A 303 -2.90 20.73 2.99
N GLU A 304 -2.50 21.77 2.27
CA GLU A 304 -3.22 22.22 1.08
C GLU A 304 -2.92 21.31 -0.11
N VAL A 305 -3.96 20.64 -0.60
CA VAL A 305 -3.91 19.84 -1.83
C VAL A 305 -4.80 20.51 -2.88
N THR A 306 -4.22 20.86 -4.02
CA THR A 306 -4.92 21.53 -5.11
C THR A 306 -6.16 20.75 -5.53
N GLY A 307 -7.33 21.40 -5.52
CA GLY A 307 -8.61 20.78 -5.88
C GLY A 307 -9.34 20.06 -4.73
N ILE A 308 -8.69 19.86 -3.57
CA ILE A 308 -9.30 19.26 -2.36
C ILE A 308 -9.42 20.29 -1.24
N GLY A 309 -8.36 21.08 -1.01
CA GLY A 309 -8.21 21.97 0.14
C GLY A 309 -7.34 21.33 1.23
N ASN A 310 -7.56 21.75 2.49
CA ASN A 310 -6.76 21.26 3.60
C ASN A 310 -7.12 19.81 4.02
N VAL A 311 -6.18 18.89 3.87
CA VAL A 311 -6.35 17.46 4.20
C VAL A 311 -5.84 17.10 5.61
N LEU A 312 -5.14 18.00 6.32
CA LEU A 312 -4.56 17.71 7.63
C LEU A 312 -5.57 17.89 8.76
N LYS A 313 -6.65 17.11 8.73
CA LYS A 313 -7.65 17.08 9.80
C LYS A 313 -7.24 16.05 10.84
N THR A 314 -7.17 16.46 12.11
CA THR A 314 -6.82 15.55 13.21
C THR A 314 -7.73 14.32 13.23
N THR A 315 -7.18 13.14 13.53
CA THR A 315 -8.01 11.93 13.73
C THR A 315 -8.90 12.02 14.96
N VAL A 316 -8.50 12.76 16.00
CA VAL A 316 -9.22 12.83 17.27
C VAL A 316 -10.58 13.50 17.05
N GLY A 317 -11.65 12.73 17.21
CA GLY A 317 -13.02 13.17 16.94
C GLY A 317 -13.42 13.17 15.45
N ASN A 318 -12.52 12.74 14.56
CA ASN A 318 -12.78 12.53 13.13
C ASN A 318 -12.44 11.10 12.68
N GLU A 319 -12.33 10.15 13.61
CA GLU A 319 -11.97 8.74 13.34
C GLU A 319 -13.03 8.03 12.47
N ASN A 320 -14.28 8.49 12.56
CA ASN A 320 -15.42 7.97 11.82
C ASN A 320 -15.62 8.74 10.50
N LEU A 321 -14.77 8.46 9.51
CA LEU A 321 -14.90 9.01 8.16
C LEU A 321 -16.28 8.69 7.56
N VAL A 322 -16.89 9.68 6.88
CA VAL A 322 -18.25 9.56 6.34
C VAL A 322 -18.22 9.20 4.85
N PHE A 323 -18.74 8.02 4.51
CA PHE A 323 -18.78 7.50 3.14
C PHE A 323 -20.19 7.56 2.53
N THR A 324 -20.27 7.79 1.22
CA THR A 324 -21.55 7.98 0.49
C THR A 324 -22.40 6.72 0.40
N SER A 325 -21.80 5.53 0.28
CA SER A 325 -22.58 4.27 0.28
C SER A 325 -23.00 3.79 1.67
N ALA A 326 -22.30 4.21 2.74
CA ALA A 326 -22.76 3.97 4.11
C ALA A 326 -24.10 4.69 4.38
N GLY A 327 -24.29 5.88 3.81
CA GLY A 327 -25.55 6.62 3.86
C GLY A 327 -26.69 5.99 3.05
N LYS A 328 -26.40 5.20 2.01
CA LYS A 328 -27.41 4.44 1.25
C LYS A 328 -27.87 3.20 2.01
N ALA A 329 -26.94 2.40 2.52
CA ALA A 329 -27.29 1.20 3.29
C ALA A 329 -28.11 1.53 4.55
N GLN A 330 -27.77 2.61 5.26
CA GLN A 330 -28.49 3.03 6.45
C GLN A 330 -29.87 3.66 6.14
N ARG A 331 -30.03 4.33 4.99
CA ARG A 331 -31.34 4.80 4.51
C ARG A 331 -32.22 3.65 4.04
N ASP A 332 -31.65 2.69 3.30
CA ASP A 332 -32.39 1.53 2.81
C ASP A 332 -32.92 0.70 4.00
N LEU A 333 -32.13 0.53 5.07
CA LEU A 333 -32.56 -0.10 6.33
C LEU A 333 -33.67 0.67 7.08
N MET A 334 -33.73 2.00 6.97
CA MET A 334 -34.79 2.82 7.59
C MET A 334 -36.08 2.90 6.76
N THR A 335 -36.04 2.53 5.47
CA THR A 335 -37.23 2.39 4.62
C THR A 335 -37.93 1.04 4.75
N PHE A 336 -37.38 0.11 5.54
CA PHE A 336 -37.97 -1.22 5.83
C PHE A 336 -38.45 -1.39 7.28
N VAL A 337 -38.60 -0.30 8.05
CA VAL A 337 -39.22 -0.31 9.40
C VAL A 337 -40.52 0.48 9.37
#